data_AF-A0A5P9F817-F1
#
_entry.id   AF-A0A5P9F817-F1
#
_cell.length_a   1.000
_cell.length_b   1.000
_cell.length_c   1.000
_cell.angle_alpha   90.00
_cell.angle_beta   90.00
_cell.angle_gamma   90.00
#
_symmetry.space_group_name_H-M   'P 1'
#
loop_
_entity.id
_entity.type
_entity.pdbx_description
1 polymer ?
#
loop_
_entity_poly.entity_id
_entity_poly.type
_entity_poly.pdbx_seq_one_letter_code
_entity_poly.pdbx_strand_id
1 'polypeptide(L)'
;MFLLILGLILWVGAHYFKRLAPDARARLGDPGKGLVAVLIVAGVVLMVIGYRGADFIPVWNPPGFLVHVNNLLMVLAFWIFGSSAAKGAKAWPAYRTRHPQLLAVKTWAVAHLLVNGDLASIILFGGLLAWAVVSVILINRAEPGWTPPPHAGRATYIRLVVITAVIFAVVVGIHTWLGVSPFPA
;
A
#
# COMPACT_ATOMS: atom_id res chain seq x y z
N MET A 1 -2.96 -14.78 14.06
CA MET A 1 -4.08 -14.58 13.10
C MET A 1 -5.12 -13.54 13.54
N PHE A 2 -5.74 -13.64 14.73
CA PHE A 2 -6.77 -12.68 15.17
C PHE A 2 -6.34 -11.20 15.06
N LEU A 3 -5.16 -10.85 15.60
CA LEU A 3 -4.63 -9.48 15.55
C LEU A 3 -4.43 -8.97 14.11
N LEU A 4 -4.03 -9.84 13.19
CA LEU A 4 -3.86 -9.49 11.77
C LEU A 4 -5.19 -9.07 11.15
N ILE A 5 -6.22 -9.87 11.37
CA ILE A 5 -7.58 -9.61 10.87
C ILE A 5 -8.15 -8.35 11.52
N LEU A 6 -7.98 -8.18 12.83
CA LEU A 6 -8.41 -6.97 13.52
C LEU A 6 -7.70 -5.72 12.97
N GLY A 7 -6.40 -5.80 12.71
CA GLY A 7 -5.64 -4.73 12.08
C GLY A 7 -6.18 -4.34 10.70
N LEU A 8 -6.54 -5.33 9.87
CA LEU A 8 -7.20 -5.13 8.57
C LEU A 8 -8.57 -4.47 8.71
N ILE A 9 -9.39 -4.92 9.67
CA ILE A 9 -10.70 -4.31 9.93
C ILE A 9 -10.53 -2.85 10.35
N LEU A 10 -9.60 -2.55 11.26
CA LEU A 10 -9.33 -1.17 11.68
C LEU A 10 -8.83 -0.31 10.51
N TRP A 11 -7.93 -0.83 9.68
CA TRP A 11 -7.43 -0.14 8.49
C TRP A 11 -8.56 0.20 7.53
N VAL A 12 -9.38 -0.79 7.15
CA VAL A 12 -10.50 -0.61 6.22
C VAL A 12 -11.54 0.34 6.81
N GLY A 13 -11.94 0.10 8.05
CA GLY A 13 -12.92 0.90 8.78
C GLY A 13 -12.50 2.37 8.88
N ALA A 14 -11.24 2.65 9.25
CA ALA A 14 -10.73 4.01 9.34
C ALA A 14 -10.72 4.74 7.98
N HIS A 15 -10.30 4.06 6.91
CA HIS A 15 -10.30 4.63 5.55
C HIS A 15 -11.72 4.86 5.00
N TYR A 16 -12.67 4.02 5.40
CA TYR A 16 -14.07 4.14 4.98
C TYR A 16 -14.94 4.93 5.95
N PHE A 17 -14.42 5.40 7.08
CA PHE A 17 -15.20 6.04 8.12
C PHE A 17 -16.05 7.21 7.60
N LYS A 18 -15.47 8.10 6.80
CA LYS A 18 -16.20 9.21 6.18
C LYS A 18 -17.35 8.75 5.26
N ARG A 19 -17.22 7.58 4.64
CA ARG A 19 -18.22 7.03 3.70
C ARG A 19 -19.30 6.22 4.42
N LEU A 20 -18.92 5.47 5.45
CA LEU A 20 -19.83 4.63 6.22
C LEU A 20 -20.65 5.42 7.24
N ALA A 21 -20.07 6.47 7.83
CA ALA A 21 -20.71 7.29 8.84
C ALA A 21 -20.37 8.78 8.64
N PRO A 22 -20.82 9.41 7.54
CA PRO A 22 -20.46 10.79 7.20
C PRO A 22 -20.83 11.80 8.28
N ASP A 23 -22.01 11.68 8.90
CA ASP A 23 -22.44 12.60 9.96
C ASP A 23 -21.61 12.45 11.23
N ALA A 24 -21.29 11.21 11.62
CA ALA A 24 -20.40 10.96 12.75
C ALA A 24 -19.01 11.52 12.47
N ARG A 25 -18.49 11.33 11.26
CA ARG A 25 -17.20 11.92 10.86
C ARG A 25 -17.26 13.44 10.83
N ALA A 26 -18.35 14.04 10.39
CA ALA A 26 -18.53 15.49 10.32
C ALA A 26 -18.57 16.11 11.73
N ARG A 27 -19.29 15.49 12.68
CA ARG A 27 -19.36 15.93 14.09
C ARG A 27 -18.00 16.01 14.78
N LEU A 28 -17.03 15.20 14.35
CA LEU A 28 -15.66 15.23 14.89
C LEU A 28 -14.80 16.40 14.37
N GLY A 29 -15.25 17.14 13.35
CA GLY A 29 -14.51 18.27 12.78
C GLY A 29 -13.07 17.92 12.37
N ASP A 30 -12.16 18.87 12.61
CA ASP A 30 -10.72 18.68 12.39
C ASP A 30 -10.06 17.64 13.32
N PRO A 31 -10.40 17.55 14.62
CA PRO A 31 -9.90 16.47 15.49
C PRO A 31 -10.12 15.06 14.94
N GLY A 32 -11.19 14.85 14.16
CA GLY A 32 -11.44 13.58 13.48
C GLY A 32 -10.33 13.13 12.52
N LYS A 33 -9.44 14.04 12.06
CA LYS A 33 -8.25 13.67 11.29
C LYS A 33 -7.23 12.93 12.15
N GLY A 34 -7.02 13.39 13.39
CA GLY A 34 -6.13 12.76 14.36
C GLY A 34 -6.63 11.37 14.77
N LEU A 35 -7.94 11.24 15.03
CA LEU A 35 -8.54 9.93 15.32
C LEU A 35 -8.31 8.93 14.18
N VAL A 36 -8.57 9.33 12.93
CA VAL A 36 -8.35 8.46 11.76
C VAL A 36 -6.88 8.07 11.64
N ALA A 37 -5.95 9.02 11.86
CA ALA A 37 -4.52 8.71 11.84
C ALA A 37 -4.14 7.67 12.91
N VAL A 38 -4.62 7.84 14.14
CA VAL A 38 -4.38 6.89 15.24
C VAL A 38 -4.94 5.50 14.90
N LEU A 39 -6.17 5.41 14.37
CA LEU A 39 -6.78 4.14 13.98
C LEU A 39 -6.00 3.44 12.86
N ILE A 40 -5.51 4.21 11.87
CA ILE A 40 -4.67 3.66 10.79
C ILE A 40 -3.35 3.12 11.36
N VAL A 41 -2.67 3.89 12.21
CA VAL A 41 -1.40 3.48 12.83
C VAL A 41 -1.60 2.23 13.70
N ALA A 42 -2.65 2.23 14.53
CA ALA A 42 -3.01 1.06 15.35
C ALA A 42 -3.30 -0.17 14.46
N GLY A 43 -4.02 0.02 13.35
CA GLY A 43 -4.26 -1.03 12.36
C GLY A 43 -2.97 -1.64 11.82
N VAL A 44 -1.99 -0.81 11.42
CA VAL A 44 -0.67 -1.27 10.94
C VAL A 44 0.09 -2.02 12.05
N VAL A 45 0.12 -1.49 13.27
CA VAL A 45 0.81 -2.15 14.40
C VAL A 45 0.21 -3.53 14.67
N LEU A 46 -1.11 -3.65 14.68
CA LEU A 46 -1.80 -4.93 14.85
C LEU A 46 -1.51 -5.91 13.72
N MET A 47 -1.44 -5.43 12.46
CA MET A 47 -1.02 -6.27 11.33
C MET A 47 0.40 -6.80 11.53
N VAL A 48 1.36 -5.95 11.90
CA VAL A 48 2.76 -6.34 12.08
C VAL A 48 2.89 -7.38 13.19
N ILE A 49 2.31 -7.12 14.36
CA ILE A 49 2.35 -8.06 15.50
C ILE A 49 1.61 -9.35 15.13
N GLY A 50 0.42 -9.22 14.54
CA GLY A 50 -0.42 -10.35 14.17
C GLY A 50 0.17 -11.25 13.08
N TYR A 51 0.93 -10.68 12.15
CA TYR A 51 1.66 -11.41 11.11
C TYR A 51 2.87 -12.15 11.69
N ARG A 52 3.68 -11.47 12.51
CA ARG A 52 4.88 -12.07 13.14
C ARG A 52 4.54 -13.21 14.11
N GLY A 53 3.38 -13.12 14.78
CA GLY A 53 2.89 -14.16 15.69
C GLY A 53 1.89 -15.14 15.06
N ALA A 54 1.71 -15.14 13.73
CA ALA A 54 0.86 -16.12 13.07
C ALA A 54 1.64 -17.42 12.82
N ASP A 55 0.96 -18.55 13.00
CA ASP A 55 1.49 -19.84 12.57
C ASP A 55 1.70 -19.85 11.05
N PHE A 56 2.78 -20.49 10.61
CA PHE A 56 3.01 -20.71 9.20
C PHE A 56 2.08 -21.83 8.70
N ILE A 57 1.07 -21.45 7.94
CA ILE A 57 0.13 -22.38 7.31
C ILE A 57 0.36 -22.32 5.79
N PRO A 58 1.04 -23.31 5.19
CA PRO A 58 1.32 -23.31 3.76
C PRO A 58 0.03 -23.47 2.95
N VAL A 59 -0.14 -22.67 1.90
CA VAL A 59 -1.27 -22.73 0.97
C VAL A 59 -0.80 -23.11 -0.43
N TRP A 60 0.32 -22.53 -0.87
CA TRP A 60 0.97 -22.91 -2.13
C TRP A 60 2.49 -22.69 -2.03
N ASN A 61 3.24 -23.24 -2.99
CA ASN A 61 4.70 -23.13 -3.01
C ASN A 61 5.17 -22.25 -4.18
N PRO A 62 5.54 -20.99 -3.94
CA PRO A 62 6.06 -20.09 -4.96
C PRO A 62 7.33 -20.62 -5.63
N PRO A 63 7.39 -20.69 -6.97
CA PRO A 63 8.64 -20.94 -7.68
C PRO A 63 9.69 -19.88 -7.34
N GLY A 64 10.93 -20.28 -7.08
CA GLY A 64 11.99 -19.37 -6.61
C GLY A 64 12.27 -18.17 -7.52
N PHE A 65 12.05 -18.29 -8.84
CA PHE A 65 12.26 -17.18 -9.78
C PHE A 65 11.31 -15.99 -9.55
N LEU A 66 10.16 -16.20 -8.87
CA LEU A 66 9.20 -15.14 -8.59
C LEU A 66 9.78 -14.04 -7.68
N VAL A 67 10.86 -14.31 -6.94
CA VAL A 67 11.58 -13.28 -6.17
C VAL A 67 12.09 -12.16 -7.08
N HIS A 68 12.58 -12.48 -8.28
CA HIS A 68 13.04 -11.46 -9.24
C HIS A 68 11.87 -10.63 -9.78
N VAL A 69 10.74 -11.27 -10.07
CA VAL A 69 9.52 -10.59 -10.51
C VAL A 69 9.00 -9.67 -9.39
N ASN A 70 8.95 -10.17 -8.16
CA ASN A 70 8.58 -9.37 -6.98
C ASN A 70 9.48 -8.13 -6.84
N ASN A 71 10.80 -8.30 -6.92
CA ASN A 71 11.72 -7.19 -6.73
C ASN A 71 11.57 -6.11 -7.82
N LEU A 72 11.33 -6.51 -9.06
CA LEU A 72 10.99 -5.58 -10.14
C LEU A 72 9.67 -4.84 -9.86
N LEU A 73 8.63 -5.57 -9.44
CA LEU A 73 7.33 -4.97 -9.08
C LEU A 73 7.44 -4.04 -7.86
N MET A 74 8.35 -4.31 -6.93
CA MET A 74 8.58 -3.46 -5.76
C MET A 74 9.26 -2.14 -6.12
N VAL A 75 10.26 -2.16 -6.99
CA VAL A 75 10.84 -0.93 -7.56
C VAL A 75 9.75 -0.13 -8.28
N LEU A 76 8.91 -0.81 -9.08
CA LEU A 76 7.79 -0.18 -9.76
C LEU A 76 6.75 0.39 -8.78
N ALA A 77 6.42 -0.31 -7.70
CA ALA A 77 5.47 0.17 -6.69
C ALA A 77 5.96 1.45 -6.00
N PHE A 78 7.24 1.52 -5.62
CA PHE A 78 7.84 2.73 -5.05
C PHE A 78 7.90 3.87 -6.06
N TRP A 79 8.25 3.58 -7.31
CA TRP A 79 8.20 4.56 -8.39
C TRP A 79 6.78 5.13 -8.57
N ILE A 80 5.77 4.27 -8.67
CA ILE A 80 4.37 4.69 -8.84
C ILE A 80 3.93 5.55 -7.66
N PHE A 81 4.24 5.13 -6.43
CA PHE A 81 3.89 5.89 -5.23
C PHE A 81 4.57 7.27 -5.24
N GLY A 82 5.89 7.30 -5.44
CA GLY A 82 6.71 8.51 -5.49
C GLY A 82 6.31 9.46 -6.62
N SER A 83 5.84 8.93 -7.77
CA SER A 83 5.40 9.76 -8.91
C SER A 83 4.23 10.69 -8.56
N SER A 84 3.49 10.36 -7.48
CA SER A 84 2.39 11.17 -6.96
C SER A 84 2.82 12.31 -6.02
N ALA A 85 4.06 12.31 -5.53
CA ALA A 85 4.50 13.16 -4.41
C ALA A 85 4.65 14.65 -4.76
N ALA A 86 5.02 14.98 -6.01
CA ALA A 86 5.22 16.38 -6.42
C ALA A 86 3.92 17.18 -6.35
N LYS A 87 3.92 18.40 -5.79
CA LYS A 87 2.76 19.29 -5.85
C LYS A 87 2.63 19.85 -7.29
N GLY A 88 1.45 19.79 -7.88
CA GLY A 88 1.22 20.21 -9.28
C GLY A 88 1.51 19.11 -10.31
N ALA A 89 2.40 19.39 -11.26
CA ALA A 89 2.73 18.48 -12.36
C ALA A 89 3.32 17.15 -11.85
N LYS A 90 2.88 16.03 -12.45
CA LYS A 90 3.20 14.67 -11.98
C LYS A 90 4.07 13.91 -12.98
N ALA A 91 4.94 13.05 -12.45
CA ALA A 91 5.70 12.11 -13.27
C ALA A 91 4.82 10.93 -13.69
N TRP A 92 5.25 10.18 -14.72
CA TRP A 92 4.60 8.93 -15.10
C TRP A 92 4.67 7.93 -13.94
N PRO A 93 3.61 7.16 -13.63
CA PRO A 93 2.29 7.19 -14.25
C PRO A 93 1.28 8.14 -13.58
N ALA A 94 1.61 8.85 -12.51
CA ALA A 94 0.67 9.68 -11.74
C ALA A 94 -0.03 10.81 -12.53
N TYR A 95 0.46 11.22 -13.70
CA TYR A 95 -0.29 12.13 -14.59
C TYR A 95 -1.29 11.41 -15.51
N ARG A 96 -1.26 10.07 -15.59
CA ARG A 96 -2.18 9.26 -16.41
C ARG A 96 -3.15 8.43 -15.58
N THR A 97 -2.90 8.29 -14.28
CA THR A 97 -3.80 7.59 -13.36
C THR A 97 -4.31 8.55 -12.30
N ARG A 98 -5.59 8.40 -11.97
CA ARG A 98 -6.23 9.13 -10.89
C ARG A 98 -5.74 8.72 -9.51
N HIS A 99 -5.39 7.45 -9.34
CA HIS A 99 -5.13 6.87 -8.02
C HIS A 99 -3.72 6.25 -7.95
N PRO A 100 -2.65 7.03 -8.15
CA PRO A 100 -1.29 6.48 -8.17
C PRO A 100 -0.92 5.76 -6.87
N GLN A 101 -1.32 6.28 -5.70
CA GLN A 101 -1.03 5.62 -4.42
C GLN A 101 -1.77 4.28 -4.28
N LEU A 102 -3.05 4.20 -4.64
CA LEU A 102 -3.78 2.93 -4.62
C LEU A 102 -3.26 1.96 -5.70
N LEU A 103 -2.81 2.46 -6.85
CA LEU A 103 -2.15 1.64 -7.85
C LEU A 103 -0.84 1.04 -7.30
N ALA A 104 -0.02 1.85 -6.63
CA ALA A 104 1.19 1.36 -5.97
C ALA A 104 0.89 0.29 -4.91
N VAL A 105 -0.14 0.48 -4.07
CA VAL A 105 -0.57 -0.52 -3.09
C VAL A 105 -1.02 -1.82 -3.76
N LYS A 106 -1.75 -1.75 -4.88
CA LYS A 106 -2.14 -2.94 -5.64
C LYS A 106 -0.92 -3.67 -6.20
N THR A 107 0.02 -2.95 -6.82
CA THR A 107 1.26 -3.52 -7.35
C THR A 107 2.08 -4.18 -6.24
N TRP A 108 2.22 -3.49 -5.10
CA TRP A 108 2.90 -3.99 -3.91
C TRP A 108 2.24 -5.26 -3.36
N ALA A 109 0.92 -5.27 -3.22
CA ALA A 109 0.19 -6.43 -2.69
C ALA A 109 0.30 -7.65 -3.63
N VAL A 110 0.21 -7.43 -4.94
CA VAL A 110 0.42 -8.50 -5.95
C VAL A 110 1.86 -9.03 -5.85
N ALA A 111 2.86 -8.16 -5.76
CA ALA A 111 4.26 -8.57 -5.63
C ALA A 111 4.44 -9.53 -4.44
N HIS A 112 3.91 -9.17 -3.27
CA HIS A 112 4.03 -9.99 -2.08
C HIS A 112 3.23 -11.30 -2.17
N LEU A 113 2.04 -11.27 -2.78
CA LEU A 113 1.26 -12.49 -3.01
C LEU A 113 1.96 -13.48 -3.93
N LEU A 114 2.83 -13.03 -4.85
CA LEU A 114 3.58 -13.90 -5.75
C LEU A 114 4.69 -14.69 -5.05
N VAL A 115 5.23 -14.21 -3.95
CA VAL A 115 6.39 -14.81 -3.29
C VAL A 115 6.11 -15.35 -1.89
N ASN A 116 4.94 -15.06 -1.33
CA ASN A 116 4.53 -15.56 -0.01
C ASN A 116 3.36 -16.53 -0.14
N GLY A 117 3.65 -17.81 0.08
CA GLY A 117 2.73 -18.93 -0.12
C GLY A 117 1.85 -19.31 1.07
N ASP A 118 1.90 -18.55 2.17
CA ASP A 118 1.23 -18.86 3.42
C ASP A 118 -0.10 -18.10 3.63
N LEU A 119 -0.93 -18.62 4.53
CA LEU A 119 -2.25 -18.07 4.82
C LEU A 119 -2.21 -16.64 5.39
N ALA A 120 -1.24 -16.32 6.25
CA ALA A 120 -1.16 -14.99 6.87
C ALA A 120 -0.84 -13.93 5.83
N SER A 121 0.08 -14.23 4.91
CA SER A 121 0.39 -13.39 3.74
C SER A 121 -0.82 -13.20 2.84
N ILE A 122 -1.53 -14.27 2.51
CA ILE A 122 -2.71 -14.19 1.65
C ILE A 122 -3.78 -13.29 2.28
N ILE A 123 -4.03 -13.42 3.59
CA ILE A 123 -4.99 -12.58 4.32
C ILE A 123 -4.53 -11.12 4.33
N LEU A 124 -3.27 -10.84 4.64
CA LEU A 124 -2.73 -9.48 4.72
C LEU A 124 -2.74 -8.78 3.36
N PHE A 125 -2.01 -9.32 2.39
CA PHE A 125 -1.81 -8.69 1.10
C PHE A 125 -3.08 -8.78 0.25
N GLY A 126 -3.81 -9.90 0.32
CA GLY A 126 -5.12 -10.03 -0.34
C GLY A 126 -6.18 -9.08 0.23
N GLY A 127 -6.21 -8.91 1.55
CA GLY A 127 -7.10 -7.95 2.22
C GLY A 127 -6.82 -6.50 1.82
N LEU A 128 -5.55 -6.10 1.80
CA LEU A 128 -5.12 -4.76 1.35
C LEU A 128 -5.36 -4.56 -0.16
N LEU A 129 -5.17 -5.60 -0.98
CA LEU A 129 -5.48 -5.56 -2.41
C LEU A 129 -6.98 -5.33 -2.65
N ALA A 130 -7.83 -6.11 -1.98
CA ALA A 130 -9.28 -5.97 -2.06
C ALA A 130 -9.72 -4.56 -1.62
N TRP A 131 -9.20 -4.08 -0.49
CA TRP A 131 -9.43 -2.71 -0.02
C TRP A 131 -9.01 -1.65 -1.05
N ALA A 132 -7.84 -1.79 -1.67
CA ALA A 132 -7.36 -0.82 -2.65
C ALA A 132 -8.22 -0.83 -3.93
N VAL A 133 -8.72 -1.99 -4.35
CA VAL A 133 -9.65 -2.12 -5.48
C VAL A 133 -10.98 -1.45 -5.17
N VAL A 134 -11.62 -1.80 -4.06
CA VAL A 134 -12.90 -1.22 -3.64
C VAL A 134 -12.78 0.30 -3.45
N SER A 135 -11.67 0.77 -2.88
CA SER A 135 -11.43 2.21 -2.70
C SER A 135 -11.44 2.98 -4.03
N VAL A 136 -10.79 2.44 -5.07
CA VAL A 136 -10.81 3.06 -6.42
C VAL A 136 -12.24 3.14 -6.96
N ILE A 137 -13.02 2.06 -6.83
CA ILE A 137 -14.41 2.00 -7.31
C ILE A 137 -15.25 3.05 -6.59
N LEU A 138 -15.18 3.09 -5.26
CA LEU A 138 -15.97 4.02 -4.44
C LEU A 138 -15.60 5.48 -4.70
N ILE A 139 -14.31 5.81 -4.84
CA ILE A 139 -13.89 7.19 -5.13
C ILE A 139 -14.35 7.60 -6.53
N ASN A 140 -14.20 6.73 -7.53
CA ASN A 140 -14.63 7.04 -8.90
C ASN A 140 -16.13 7.30 -8.99
N ARG A 141 -16.95 6.54 -8.26
CA ARG A 141 -18.41 6.75 -8.21
C ARG A 141 -18.79 8.04 -7.49
N ALA A 142 -18.07 8.42 -6.43
CA ALA A 142 -18.38 9.61 -5.64
C ALA A 142 -17.94 10.92 -6.31
N GLU A 143 -16.92 10.88 -7.16
CA GLU A 143 -16.27 12.07 -7.72
C GLU A 143 -15.93 11.84 -9.21
N PRO A 144 -16.89 11.87 -10.14
CA PRO A 144 -16.63 11.46 -11.53
C PRO A 144 -15.73 12.43 -12.33
N GLY A 145 -15.64 13.70 -11.93
CA GLY A 145 -14.99 14.77 -12.69
C GLY A 145 -13.46 14.86 -12.56
N TRP A 146 -12.74 13.74 -12.59
CA TRP A 146 -11.27 13.80 -12.52
C TRP A 146 -10.65 14.27 -13.84
N THR A 147 -9.75 15.23 -13.75
CA THR A 147 -8.90 15.67 -14.87
C THR A 147 -7.43 15.32 -14.60
N PRO A 148 -6.69 14.85 -15.62
CA PRO A 148 -5.27 14.55 -15.47
C PRO A 148 -4.46 15.79 -15.09
N PRO A 149 -3.53 15.70 -14.11
CA PRO A 149 -2.62 16.81 -13.84
C PRO A 149 -1.59 16.96 -14.96
N PRO A 150 -0.91 18.13 -15.07
CA PRO A 150 0.11 18.33 -16.08
C PRO A 150 1.28 17.35 -15.97
N HIS A 151 1.97 17.14 -17.08
CA HIS A 151 3.18 16.31 -17.12
C HIS A 151 4.38 17.04 -16.50
N ALA A 152 5.11 16.35 -15.63
CA ALA A 152 6.27 16.92 -14.95
C ALA A 152 7.53 16.97 -15.83
N GLY A 153 8.36 17.99 -15.60
CA GLY A 153 9.66 18.14 -16.24
C GLY A 153 10.78 17.27 -15.64
N ARG A 154 11.97 17.34 -16.24
CA ARG A 154 13.13 16.49 -15.93
C ARG A 154 13.54 16.47 -14.45
N ALA A 155 13.51 17.62 -13.77
CA ALA A 155 13.90 17.73 -12.36
C ALA A 155 13.06 16.82 -11.44
N THR A 156 11.75 16.67 -11.71
CA THR A 156 10.87 15.78 -10.94
C THR A 156 11.23 14.31 -11.16
N TYR A 157 11.57 13.93 -12.39
CA TYR A 157 11.99 12.56 -12.70
C TYR A 157 13.33 12.20 -12.04
N ILE A 158 14.30 13.12 -12.03
CA ILE A 158 15.59 12.91 -11.34
C ILE A 158 15.36 12.68 -9.85
N ARG A 159 14.56 13.53 -9.20
CA ARG A 159 14.19 13.35 -7.78
C ARG A 159 13.47 12.03 -7.55
N LEU A 160 12.55 11.65 -8.45
CA LEU A 160 11.81 10.39 -8.35
C LEU A 160 12.72 9.17 -8.42
N VAL A 161 13.71 9.15 -9.33
CA VAL A 161 14.71 8.07 -9.41
C VAL A 161 15.46 7.96 -8.08
N VAL A 162 15.97 9.08 -7.54
CA VAL A 162 16.72 9.10 -6.29
C VAL A 162 15.87 8.62 -5.12
N ILE A 163 14.65 9.15 -4.97
CA ILE A 163 13.73 8.75 -3.89
C ILE A 163 13.37 7.26 -4.00
N THR A 164 13.11 6.76 -5.21
CA THR A 164 12.79 5.35 -5.44
C THR A 164 13.95 4.46 -5.01
N ALA A 165 15.19 4.80 -5.41
CA ALA A 165 16.38 4.04 -5.06
C ALA A 165 16.63 4.05 -3.53
N VAL A 166 16.51 5.22 -2.89
CA VAL A 166 16.70 5.36 -1.43
C VAL A 166 15.65 4.58 -0.66
N ILE A 167 14.36 4.74 -1.00
CA ILE A 167 13.28 4.02 -0.32
C ILE A 167 13.43 2.52 -0.52
N PHE A 168 13.76 2.07 -1.74
CA PHE A 168 13.98 0.65 -2.00
C PHE A 168 15.12 0.09 -1.12
N ALA A 169 16.25 0.78 -1.04
CA ALA A 169 17.38 0.38 -0.20
C ALA A 169 17.01 0.35 1.30
N VAL A 170 16.28 1.36 1.79
CA VAL A 170 15.81 1.42 3.19
C VAL A 170 14.87 0.25 3.50
N VAL A 171 13.89 -0.01 2.62
CA VAL A 171 12.93 -1.09 2.82
C VAL A 171 13.62 -2.45 2.78
N VAL A 172 14.56 -2.66 1.85
CA VAL A 172 15.41 -3.87 1.82
C VAL A 172 16.14 -4.03 3.15
N GLY A 173 16.80 -2.97 3.66
CA GLY A 173 17.50 -3.02 4.93
C GLY A 173 16.60 -3.38 6.12
N ILE A 174 15.39 -2.81 6.17
CA ILE A 174 14.39 -3.13 7.20
C ILE A 174 13.97 -4.61 7.11
N HIS A 175 13.73 -5.13 5.91
CA HIS A 175 13.33 -6.52 5.71
C HIS A 175 14.44 -7.48 6.14
N THR A 176 15.69 -7.20 5.75
CA THR A 176 16.85 -7.98 6.18
C THR A 176 17.01 -7.93 7.71
N TRP A 177 16.89 -6.75 8.32
CA TRP A 177 16.98 -6.59 9.78
C TRP A 177 15.88 -7.35 10.54
N LEU A 178 14.67 -7.41 9.99
CA LEU A 178 13.54 -8.14 10.58
C LEU A 178 13.57 -9.66 10.32
N GLY A 179 14.57 -10.16 9.59
CA GLY A 179 14.74 -11.59 9.28
C GLY A 179 13.90 -12.09 8.10
N VAL A 180 13.35 -11.19 7.29
CA VAL A 180 12.49 -11.49 6.13
C VAL A 180 13.14 -11.00 4.83
N SER A 181 14.32 -11.54 4.51
CA SER A 181 15.14 -11.10 3.38
C SER A 181 14.34 -11.09 2.05
N PRO A 182 14.37 -9.99 1.27
CA PRO A 182 13.73 -9.91 -0.06
C PRO A 182 14.52 -10.59 -1.18
N PHE A 183 15.69 -11.15 -0.87
CA PHE A 183 16.57 -11.79 -1.84
C PHE A 183 16.72 -13.28 -1.52
N PRO A 184 16.99 -14.12 -2.53
CA PRO A 184 17.31 -15.53 -2.31
C PRO A 184 18.45 -15.67 -1.28
N ALA A 185 18.36 -16.73 -0.47
CA ALA A 185 19.42 -17.11 0.46
C ALA A 185 20.68 -17.59 -0.29
#